data_AF-A0A371LLH9-F1
#
_entry.id   AF-A0A371LLH9-F1
#
_cell.length_a   1.000
_cell.length_b   1.000
_cell.length_c   1.000
_cell.angle_alpha   90.00
_cell.angle_beta   90.00
_cell.angle_gamma   90.00
#
_symmetry.space_group_name_H-M   'P 1'
#
loop_
_entity.id
_entity.type
_entity.pdbx_description
1 polymer ?
#
loop_
_entity_poly.entity_id
_entity_poly.type
_entity_poly.pdbx_seq_one_letter_code
_entity_poly.pdbx_strand_id
1 'polypeptide(L)'
;MEFPRLPTRDTSGQKVVLPDDLEGEQTLVLISFDRRQQSLVGSWRGFAKELCETYGHFEYYELLVLGGRSGMMPPMSGGGMSPGAARSRTHDNALIARVDKTALQRRLGLLGEGNIYALFIEDGTVVRQAAGVLTPETGDALEDLLKQWREANSGWTDAPAACGSTGDNALDS
;
A
#
# COMPACT_ATOMS: atom_id res chain seq x y z
N MET A 1 8.25 9.99 7.03
CA MET A 1 7.93 9.54 8.42
C MET A 1 7.89 8.02 8.38
N GLU A 2 8.60 7.30 9.24
CA GLU A 2 8.58 5.83 9.19
C GLU A 2 7.22 5.28 9.61
N PHE A 3 6.69 4.32 8.85
CA PHE A 3 5.46 3.65 9.22
C PHE A 3 5.76 2.68 10.38
N PRO A 4 5.06 2.75 11.52
CA PRO A 4 5.33 1.87 12.63
C PRO A 4 5.03 0.43 12.24
N ARG A 5 5.82 -0.53 12.74
CA ARG A 5 5.52 -1.95 12.53
C ARG A 5 4.21 -2.32 13.22
N LEU A 6 3.19 -2.68 12.44
CA LEU A 6 1.86 -3.04 12.93
C LEU A 6 1.54 -4.49 12.60
N PRO A 7 1.30 -5.33 13.62
CA PRO A 7 0.76 -6.66 13.41
C PRO A 7 -0.73 -6.57 13.06
N THR A 8 -1.10 -7.03 11.87
CA THR A 8 -2.47 -7.04 11.37
C THR A 8 -2.88 -8.44 10.96
N ARG A 9 -4.16 -8.59 10.63
CA ARG A 9 -4.72 -9.83 10.09
C ARG A 9 -5.63 -9.58 8.91
N ASP A 10 -5.56 -10.43 7.90
CA ASP A 10 -6.53 -10.40 6.79
C ASP A 10 -7.88 -11.03 7.20
N THR A 11 -8.87 -10.96 6.31
CA THR A 11 -10.20 -11.56 6.53
C THR A 11 -10.17 -13.09 6.60
N SER A 12 -9.18 -13.73 6.00
CA SER A 12 -8.85 -15.15 6.13
C SER A 12 -8.14 -15.48 7.46
N GLY A 13 -7.86 -14.48 8.30
CA GLY A 13 -7.23 -14.64 9.62
C GLY A 13 -5.73 -14.88 9.59
N GLN A 14 -5.09 -14.75 8.42
CA GLN A 14 -3.64 -14.76 8.27
C GLN A 14 -3.04 -13.52 8.92
N LYS A 15 -1.81 -13.65 9.42
CA LYS A 15 -1.10 -12.54 10.04
C LYS A 15 -0.27 -11.84 8.97
N VAL A 16 -0.43 -10.53 8.89
CA VAL A 16 0.30 -9.64 7.98
C VAL A 16 1.01 -8.61 8.85
N VAL A 17 2.26 -8.24 8.54
CA VAL A 17 3.00 -7.24 9.32
C VAL A 17 3.27 -6.05 8.42
N LEU A 18 2.57 -4.94 8.64
CA LEU A 18 2.84 -3.70 7.91
C LEU A 18 4.03 -2.96 8.53
N PRO A 19 4.92 -2.32 7.74
CA PRO A 19 4.94 -2.31 6.28
C PRO A 19 5.76 -3.46 5.65
N ASP A 20 6.27 -4.40 6.46
CA ASP A 20 7.22 -5.46 6.07
C ASP A 20 6.67 -6.44 5.02
N ASP A 21 5.36 -6.71 5.08
CA ASP A 21 4.63 -7.70 4.28
C ASP A 21 3.81 -7.04 3.15
N LEU A 22 4.13 -5.78 2.79
CA LEU A 22 3.48 -5.08 1.68
C LEU A 22 4.00 -5.58 0.33
N GLU A 23 3.09 -5.88 -0.60
CA GLU A 23 3.46 -6.41 -1.92
C GLU A 23 3.81 -5.32 -2.94
N GLY A 24 3.24 -4.12 -2.81
CA GLY A 24 3.49 -3.00 -3.71
C GLY A 24 4.71 -2.16 -3.32
N GLU A 25 5.49 -1.74 -4.32
CA GLU A 25 6.58 -0.76 -4.15
C GLU A 25 6.03 0.57 -3.60
N GLN A 26 4.82 0.90 -4.07
CA GLN A 26 4.02 2.02 -3.59
C GLN A 26 2.67 1.51 -3.12
N THR A 27 2.39 1.69 -1.82
CA THR A 27 1.20 1.12 -1.21
C THR A 27 0.35 2.19 -0.54
N LEU A 28 -0.95 2.22 -0.86
CA LEU A 28 -1.93 3.06 -0.18
C LEU A 28 -2.60 2.29 0.97
N VAL A 29 -2.41 2.74 2.20
CA VAL A 29 -3.06 2.19 3.40
C VAL A 29 -4.18 3.11 3.85
N LEU A 30 -5.42 2.63 3.73
CA LEU A 30 -6.65 3.31 4.16
C LEU A 30 -6.99 2.90 5.59
N ILE A 31 -6.63 3.73 6.57
CA ILE A 31 -6.90 3.49 7.98
C ILE A 31 -8.32 3.96 8.34
N SER A 32 -9.11 3.06 8.90
CA SER A 32 -10.42 3.33 9.49
C SER A 32 -10.45 2.89 10.95
N PHE A 33 -11.19 3.61 11.80
CA PHE A 33 -11.31 3.32 13.23
C PHE A 33 -12.69 2.77 13.61
N ASP A 34 -13.67 2.87 12.70
CA ASP A 34 -15.04 2.43 12.92
C ASP A 34 -15.65 1.83 11.65
N ARG A 35 -16.59 0.89 11.81
CA ARG A 35 -17.30 0.27 10.68
C ARG A 35 -18.20 1.26 9.93
N ARG A 36 -18.71 2.31 10.58
CA ARG A 36 -19.51 3.35 9.91
C ARG A 36 -18.69 4.13 8.89
N GLN A 37 -17.36 4.15 9.04
CA GLN A 37 -16.44 4.80 8.10
C GLN A 37 -16.20 3.97 6.85
N GLN A 38 -16.70 2.72 6.77
CA GLN A 38 -16.58 1.88 5.57
C GLN A 38 -17.20 2.53 4.33
N SER A 39 -18.23 3.36 4.51
CA SER A 39 -18.80 4.14 3.40
C SER A 39 -17.80 5.17 2.85
N LEU A 40 -16.94 5.74 3.70
CA LEU A 40 -15.88 6.67 3.28
C LEU A 40 -14.73 5.92 2.58
N VAL A 41 -14.40 4.73 3.08
CA VAL A 41 -13.41 3.84 2.44
C VAL A 41 -13.88 3.42 1.05
N GLY A 42 -15.19 3.22 0.87
CA GLY A 42 -15.78 2.90 -0.43
C GLY A 42 -15.47 3.92 -1.53
N SER A 43 -15.42 5.22 -1.20
CA SER A 43 -15.03 6.26 -2.17
C SER A 43 -13.58 6.13 -2.62
N TRP A 44 -12.69 5.71 -1.72
CA TRP A 44 -11.28 5.46 -2.05
C TRP A 44 -11.08 4.16 -2.81
N ARG A 45 -11.85 3.10 -2.50
CA ARG A 45 -11.72 1.79 -3.14
C ARG A 45 -11.88 1.86 -4.66
N GLY A 46 -12.87 2.63 -5.14
CA GLY A 46 -13.08 2.80 -6.59
C GLY A 46 -11.85 3.40 -7.28
N PHE A 47 -11.38 4.52 -6.73
CA PHE A 47 -10.20 5.22 -7.24
C PHE A 47 -8.91 4.38 -7.15
N ALA A 48 -8.66 3.74 -6.00
CA ALA A 48 -7.49 2.89 -5.80
C ALA A 48 -7.49 1.69 -6.76
N LYS A 49 -8.66 1.13 -7.08
CA LYS A 49 -8.77 0.04 -8.05
C LYS A 49 -8.37 0.49 -9.46
N GLU A 50 -8.85 1.65 -9.92
CA GLU A 50 -8.41 2.22 -11.21
C GLU A 50 -6.89 2.45 -11.26
N LEU A 51 -6.31 2.87 -10.14
CA LEU A 51 -4.85 3.03 -10.03
C LEU A 51 -4.12 1.69 -10.09
N CYS A 52 -4.57 0.64 -9.39
CA CYS A 52 -3.97 -0.69 -9.50
C CYS A 52 -4.04 -1.23 -10.94
N GLU A 53 -5.15 -0.98 -11.66
CA GLU A 53 -5.28 -1.39 -13.07
C GLU A 53 -4.34 -0.60 -14.00
N THR A 54 -3.97 0.63 -13.64
CA THR A 54 -3.10 1.51 -14.42
C THR A 54 -1.60 1.38 -14.07
N TYR A 55 -1.30 1.09 -12.80
CA TYR A 55 0.03 1.06 -12.20
C TYR A 55 0.25 -0.30 -11.53
N GLY A 56 0.89 -1.25 -12.22
CA GLY A 56 1.13 -2.59 -11.68
C GLY A 56 2.10 -2.68 -10.49
N HIS A 57 2.72 -1.57 -10.08
CA HIS A 57 3.55 -1.45 -8.87
C HIS A 57 2.79 -0.84 -7.67
N PHE A 58 1.53 -0.43 -7.89
CA PHE A 58 0.69 0.19 -6.88
C PHE A 58 -0.29 -0.83 -6.31
N GLU A 59 -0.33 -0.90 -4.98
CA GLU A 59 -1.27 -1.73 -4.23
C GLU A 59 -2.01 -0.87 -3.19
N TYR A 60 -3.18 -1.35 -2.76
CA TYR A 60 -3.92 -0.69 -1.68
C TYR A 60 -4.42 -1.70 -0.64
N TYR A 61 -4.39 -1.29 0.63
CA TYR A 61 -4.92 -2.06 1.75
C TYR A 61 -5.83 -1.20 2.62
N GLU A 62 -6.94 -1.79 3.06
CA GLU A 62 -7.92 -1.19 3.95
C GLU A 62 -7.66 -1.67 5.38
N LEU A 63 -7.08 -0.81 6.23
CA LEU A 63 -6.76 -1.15 7.60
C LEU A 63 -7.86 -0.71 8.58
N LEU A 64 -8.58 -1.66 9.16
CA LEU A 64 -9.50 -1.43 10.27
C LEU A 64 -8.77 -1.54 11.62
N VAL A 65 -8.65 -0.43 12.33
CA VAL A 65 -8.03 -0.35 13.65
C VAL A 65 -9.09 -0.50 14.74
N LEU A 66 -9.09 -1.65 15.39
CA LEU A 66 -9.92 -1.94 16.55
C LEU A 66 -9.13 -1.65 17.83
N GLY A 67 -9.79 -0.98 18.78
CA GLY A 67 -9.20 -0.70 20.09
C GLY A 67 -8.95 -2.00 20.85
N GLY A 68 -7.69 -2.26 21.20
CA GLY A 68 -7.27 -3.40 22.01
C GLY A 68 -6.25 -2.97 23.06
N ARG A 69 -6.10 -3.77 24.12
CA ARG A 69 -5.06 -3.54 25.13
C ARG A 69 -3.70 -3.63 24.42
N SER A 70 -2.95 -2.52 24.44
CA SER A 70 -1.65 -2.36 23.79
C SER A 70 -0.76 -3.60 23.99
N GLY A 71 -0.35 -4.25 22.91
CA GLY A 71 0.76 -5.21 22.92
C GLY A 71 0.46 -6.66 23.28
N MET A 72 -0.79 -7.09 23.49
CA MET A 72 -1.10 -8.52 23.72
C MET A 72 -1.82 -9.14 22.52
N MET A 73 -1.07 -9.45 21.46
CA MET A 73 -1.42 -10.61 20.64
C MET A 73 -0.82 -11.85 21.32
N PRO A 74 -1.54 -12.99 21.38
CA PRO A 74 -1.00 -14.22 21.93
C PRO A 74 0.32 -14.60 21.23
N PRO A 75 1.26 -15.24 21.95
CA PRO A 75 2.59 -15.53 21.43
C PRO A 75 2.53 -16.29 20.12
N MET A 76 3.44 -15.89 19.24
CA MET A 76 3.69 -16.44 17.93
C MET A 76 3.91 -17.96 18.03
N SER A 77 3.16 -18.70 17.24
CA SER A 77 3.49 -20.07 16.87
C SER A 77 3.07 -20.21 15.43
N GLY A 78 4.03 -20.43 14.54
CA GLY A 78 3.79 -20.67 13.11
C GLY A 78 4.51 -19.68 12.20
N GLY A 79 5.61 -20.19 11.61
CA GLY A 79 6.30 -19.82 10.37
C GLY A 79 6.06 -18.47 9.70
N GLY A 80 7.16 -17.76 9.43
CA GLY A 80 7.18 -16.69 8.43
C GLY A 80 6.63 -17.20 7.09
N MET A 81 5.75 -16.40 6.49
CA MET A 81 5.26 -16.65 5.15
C MET A 81 6.33 -16.16 4.16
N SER A 82 6.71 -16.98 3.20
CA SER A 82 7.57 -16.53 2.10
C SER A 82 6.81 -15.52 1.24
N PRO A 83 7.45 -14.45 0.72
CA PRO A 83 6.84 -13.37 -0.07
C PRO A 83 6.13 -13.82 -1.36
N GLY A 84 6.18 -15.11 -1.71
CA GLY A 84 5.50 -15.68 -2.88
C GLY A 84 4.06 -16.12 -2.65
N ALA A 85 3.58 -16.25 -1.41
CA ALA A 85 2.24 -16.78 -1.11
C ALA A 85 1.14 -15.71 -1.01
N ALA A 86 1.51 -14.43 -1.00
CA ALA A 86 0.57 -13.31 -1.06
C ALA A 86 0.01 -13.11 -2.49
N ARG A 87 0.81 -13.44 -3.50
CA ARG A 87 0.53 -13.38 -4.95
C ARG A 87 -0.71 -14.10 -5.51
N SER A 88 -1.45 -14.89 -4.72
CA SER A 88 -2.39 -15.88 -5.28
C SER A 88 -3.75 -16.00 -4.58
N ARG A 89 -4.14 -15.06 -3.72
CA ARG A 89 -5.48 -15.08 -3.13
C ARG A 89 -6.34 -13.91 -3.55
N THR A 90 -7.58 -14.22 -3.91
CA THR A 90 -8.71 -13.33 -4.12
C THR A 90 -8.62 -12.14 -3.16
N HIS A 91 -8.20 -10.99 -3.68
CA HIS A 91 -7.82 -9.77 -2.96
C HIS A 91 -8.91 -9.32 -1.99
N ASP A 92 -8.82 -9.79 -0.75
CA ASP A 92 -9.47 -9.14 0.37
C ASP A 92 -8.43 -8.19 0.95
N ASN A 93 -8.39 -6.99 0.39
CA ASN A 93 -7.44 -5.94 0.79
C ASN A 93 -7.73 -5.41 2.21
N ALA A 94 -8.75 -5.95 2.89
CA ALA A 94 -9.12 -5.57 4.24
C ALA A 94 -8.25 -6.28 5.29
N LEU A 95 -7.49 -5.47 6.01
CA LEU A 95 -6.66 -5.85 7.15
C LEU A 95 -7.27 -5.32 8.45
N ILE A 96 -7.10 -6.06 9.54
CA ILE A 96 -7.60 -5.70 10.87
C ILE A 96 -6.42 -5.63 11.84
N ALA A 97 -6.20 -4.45 12.41
CA ALA A 97 -5.27 -4.24 13.52
C ALA A 97 -6.02 -4.24 14.85
N ARG A 98 -5.46 -4.89 15.87
CA ARG A 98 -5.88 -4.75 17.27
C ARG A 98 -4.76 -4.12 18.08
N VAL A 99 -4.73 -2.79 18.12
CA VAL A 99 -3.69 -2.02 18.79
C VAL A 99 -4.30 -0.90 19.61
N ASP A 100 -3.46 -0.24 20.40
CA ASP A 100 -3.86 0.97 21.10
C ASP A 100 -4.03 2.12 20.10
N LYS A 101 -5.28 2.56 19.91
CA LYS A 101 -5.62 3.60 18.94
C LYS A 101 -4.87 4.89 19.23
N THR A 102 -4.76 5.27 20.50
CA THR A 102 -4.12 6.52 20.93
C THR A 102 -2.61 6.48 20.69
N ALA A 103 -1.96 5.35 20.95
CA ALA A 103 -0.54 5.17 20.65
C ALA A 103 -0.28 5.24 19.13
N LEU A 104 -1.13 4.60 18.32
CA LEU A 104 -1.04 4.65 16.86
C LEU A 104 -1.23 6.08 16.33
N GLN A 105 -2.28 6.77 16.78
CA GLN A 105 -2.56 8.15 16.41
C GLN A 105 -1.39 9.07 16.73
N ARG A 106 -0.77 8.94 17.92
CA ARG A 106 0.41 9.74 18.27
C ARG A 106 1.63 9.44 17.42
N ARG A 107 1.85 8.17 17.05
CA ARG A 107 2.98 7.75 16.20
C ARG A 107 2.85 8.29 14.79
N LEU A 108 1.63 8.24 14.24
CA LEU A 108 1.32 8.66 12.87
C LEU A 108 0.87 10.13 12.77
N GLY A 109 0.73 10.83 13.89
CA GLY A 109 0.24 12.21 13.92
C GLY A 109 -1.24 12.38 13.53
N LEU A 110 -2.06 11.34 13.67
CA LEU A 110 -3.46 11.35 13.25
C LEU A 110 -4.34 12.13 14.24
N LEU A 111 -5.15 13.05 13.72
CA LEU A 111 -5.99 13.96 14.51
C LEU A 111 -7.38 13.35 14.78
N GLY A 112 -7.39 12.37 15.67
CA GLY A 112 -8.63 11.74 16.17
C GLY A 112 -9.14 10.59 15.30
N GLU A 113 -10.26 10.00 15.74
CA GLU A 113 -10.84 8.77 15.16
C GLU A 113 -12.14 9.01 14.36
N GLY A 114 -12.54 10.27 14.17
CA GLY A 114 -13.78 10.62 13.47
C GLY A 114 -13.73 10.45 11.95
N ASN A 115 -12.52 10.44 11.37
CA ASN A 115 -12.28 10.34 9.93
C ASN A 115 -11.42 9.11 9.59
N ILE A 116 -11.43 8.74 8.31
CA ILE A 116 -10.45 7.81 7.74
C ILE A 116 -9.16 8.56 7.42
N TYR A 117 -8.07 7.81 7.31
CA TYR A 117 -6.77 8.36 6.90
C TYR A 117 -6.21 7.52 5.77
N ALA A 118 -5.80 8.19 4.71
CA ALA A 118 -5.10 7.58 3.59
C ALA A 118 -3.60 7.88 3.75
N LEU A 119 -2.82 6.82 3.95
CA LEU A 119 -1.37 6.91 4.08
C LEU A 119 -0.73 6.24 2.88
N PHE A 120 0.12 6.98 2.18
CA PHE A 120 0.87 6.45 1.06
C PHE A 120 2.28 6.10 1.54
N ILE A 121 2.61 4.82 1.44
CA ILE A 121 3.84 4.23 1.93
C ILE A 121 4.70 3.84 0.74
N GLU A 122 5.96 4.24 0.79
CA GLU A 122 7.01 3.90 -0.15
C GLU A 122 8.24 3.46 0.64
N ASP A 123 8.77 2.26 0.36
CA ASP A 123 9.92 1.68 1.08
C ASP A 123 9.75 1.71 2.63
N GLY A 124 8.55 1.40 3.11
CA GLY A 124 8.22 1.42 4.54
C GLY A 124 8.10 2.82 5.17
N THR A 125 8.23 3.88 4.38
CA THR A 125 8.12 5.27 4.81
C THR A 125 6.84 5.90 4.29
N VAL A 126 6.10 6.58 5.18
CA VAL A 126 4.97 7.42 4.80
C VAL A 126 5.51 8.67 4.11
N VAL A 127 5.25 8.78 2.80
CA VAL A 127 5.57 9.94 1.97
C VAL A 127 4.34 10.86 1.82
N ARG A 128 3.15 10.24 1.69
CA ARG A 128 1.81 10.82 1.56
C ARG A 128 0.94 10.66 2.81
N GLN A 129 0.25 11.69 3.30
CA GLN A 129 -0.90 11.47 4.19
C GLN A 129 -2.08 12.38 3.84
N ALA A 130 -3.29 11.85 3.92
CA ALA A 130 -4.54 12.58 3.76
C ALA A 130 -5.57 12.09 4.79
N ALA A 131 -6.48 12.98 5.21
CA ALA A 131 -7.54 12.67 6.16
C ALA A 131 -8.91 12.95 5.54
N GLY A 132 -9.85 12.02 5.70
CA GLY A 132 -11.22 12.14 5.22
C GLY A 132 -11.50 11.46 3.88
N VAL A 133 -12.57 11.91 3.22
CA VAL A 133 -13.00 11.38 1.92
C VAL A 133 -11.99 11.72 0.82
N LEU A 134 -12.01 10.92 -0.25
CA LEU A 134 -11.25 11.24 -1.46
C LEU A 134 -11.71 12.60 -1.99
N THR A 135 -10.79 13.56 -2.01
CA THR A 135 -10.96 14.85 -2.67
C THR A 135 -10.22 14.82 -4.01
N PRO A 136 -10.69 15.56 -5.03
CA PRO A 136 -10.02 15.60 -6.34
C PRO A 136 -8.57 16.05 -6.24
N GLU A 137 -8.27 17.01 -5.35
CA GLU A 137 -6.90 17.45 -5.05
C GLU A 137 -6.00 16.32 -4.51
N THR A 138 -6.55 15.42 -3.69
CA THR A 138 -5.77 14.30 -3.14
C THR A 138 -5.59 13.20 -4.16
N GLY A 139 -6.61 12.97 -5.00
CA GLY A 139 -6.52 12.02 -6.12
C GLY A 139 -5.46 12.43 -7.12
N ASP A 140 -5.52 13.68 -7.60
CA ASP A 140 -4.55 14.24 -8.55
C ASP A 140 -3.13 14.22 -7.97
N ALA A 141 -2.99 14.59 -6.69
CA ALA A 141 -1.71 14.51 -6.00
C ALA A 141 -1.15 13.08 -5.85
N LEU A 142 -2.01 12.06 -5.71
CA LEU A 142 -1.58 10.66 -5.63
C LEU A 142 -1.15 10.16 -7.01
N GLU A 143 -1.92 10.48 -8.05
CA GLU A 143 -1.56 10.16 -9.44
C GLU A 143 -0.24 10.80 -9.87
N ASP A 144 -0.03 12.06 -9.48
CA ASP A 144 1.21 12.77 -9.78
C ASP A 144 2.42 12.09 -9.10
N LEU A 145 2.28 11.61 -7.86
CA LEU A 145 3.32 10.82 -7.19
C LEU A 145 3.60 9.49 -7.91
N LEU A 146 2.55 8.79 -8.35
CA LEU A 146 2.68 7.53 -9.09
C LEU A 146 3.38 7.75 -10.45
N LYS A 147 3.07 8.85 -11.13
CA LYS A 147 3.75 9.25 -12.37
C LYS A 147 5.21 9.60 -12.13
N GLN A 148 5.49 10.45 -11.14
CA GLN A 148 6.86 10.84 -10.81
C GLN A 148 7.73 9.64 -10.43
N TRP A 149 7.18 8.70 -9.64
CA TRP A 149 7.88 7.46 -9.30
C TRP A 149 8.14 6.61 -10.54
N ARG A 150 7.14 6.44 -11.40
CA ARG A 150 7.31 5.78 -12.70
C ARG A 150 8.41 6.45 -13.50
N GLU A 151 8.43 7.78 -13.64
CA GLU A 151 9.46 8.48 -14.41
C GLU A 151 10.86 8.34 -13.80
N ALA A 152 10.97 8.46 -12.47
CA ALA A 152 12.21 8.29 -11.74
C ALA A 152 12.78 6.85 -11.87
N ASN A 153 11.92 5.83 -11.84
CA ASN A 153 12.31 4.43 -12.01
C ASN A 153 12.33 3.96 -13.48
N SER A 154 11.69 4.67 -14.40
CA SER A 154 11.76 4.42 -15.85
C SER A 154 13.09 4.86 -16.43
N GLY A 155 13.77 5.81 -15.78
CA GLY A 155 15.14 6.23 -16.15
C GLY A 155 16.19 5.11 -16.10
N TRP A 156 15.89 3.96 -15.48
CA TRP A 156 16.75 2.77 -15.51
C TRP A 156 16.29 1.70 -16.51
N THR A 157 15.01 1.71 -16.93
CA THR A 157 14.45 0.70 -17.85
C THR A 157 14.24 1.22 -19.27
N ASP A 158 14.66 2.43 -19.58
CA ASP A 158 14.97 2.85 -20.94
C ASP A 158 16.48 3.05 -21.07
N ALA A 159 17.22 1.95 -21.00
CA ALA A 159 18.38 1.86 -21.86
C ALA A 159 17.79 1.72 -23.28
N PRO A 160 17.89 2.73 -24.16
CA PRO A 160 17.72 2.45 -25.57
C PRO A 160 18.76 1.38 -25.86
N ALA A 161 18.31 0.21 -26.34
CA ALA A 161 19.21 -0.80 -26.87
C ALA A 161 20.08 -0.09 -27.92
N ALA A 162 21.27 0.31 -27.49
CA ALA A 162 22.20 1.08 -28.27
C ALA A 162 22.64 0.16 -29.42
N CYS A 163 22.22 0.55 -30.61
CA CYS A 163 23.02 0.49 -31.83
C CYS A 163 23.78 -0.83 -32.04
N GLY A 164 23.04 -1.85 -32.49
CA GLY A 164 23.61 -2.93 -33.29
C GLY A 164 23.46 -2.64 -34.78
N SER A 165 23.94 -1.49 -35.26
CA SER A 165 24.25 -1.35 -36.69
C SER A 165 25.47 -2.24 -36.98
N THR A 166 25.23 -3.40 -37.55
CA THR A 166 26.20 -4.08 -38.41
C THR A 166 25.43 -4.51 -39.64
N GLY A 167 25.41 -3.62 -40.63
CA GLY A 167 25.28 -4.06 -42.00
C GLY A 167 26.57 -4.79 -42.38
N ASP A 168 26.44 -5.98 -42.96
CA ASP A 168 27.10 -6.40 -44.20
C ASP A 168 26.54 -7.81 -44.52
N ASN A 169 25.64 -7.97 -45.51
CA ASN A 169 25.93 -8.26 -46.92
C ASN A 169 26.41 -9.70 -47.21
N ALA A 170 26.10 -10.16 -48.43
CA ALA A 170 26.31 -11.49 -49.04
C ALA A 170 25.16 -12.49 -48.74
N LEU A 171 24.12 -12.65 -49.58
CA LEU A 171 24.11 -13.12 -50.97
C LEU A 171 24.96 -14.38 -51.21
N ASP A 172 24.25 -15.38 -51.74
CA ASP A 172 24.68 -16.37 -52.73
C ASP A 172 25.00 -17.81 -52.25
N SER A 173 24.06 -18.68 -52.67
CA SER A 173 24.21 -20.07 -53.12
C SER A 173 24.55 -21.18 -52.12
#